data_AF-A6GD19-F1
#
_entry.id   AF-A6GD19-F1
#
_cell.length_a   1.000
_cell.length_b   1.000
_cell.length_c   1.000
_cell.angle_alpha   90.00
_cell.angle_beta   90.00
_cell.angle_gamma   90.00
#
_symmetry.space_group_name_H-M   'P 1'
#
loop_
_entity.id
_entity.type
_entity.pdbx_description
1 polymer ?
#
loop_
_entity_poly.entity_id
_entity_poly.type
_entity_poly.pdbx_seq_one_letter_code
_entity_poly.pdbx_strand_id
1 'polypeptide(L)'
;MCAWPTTVSLGSCTGTLVHPEVVIYAAHCGANYNNVILGEASQGALAARVVPTEYCKLNPAYGGGGLGTDQAFCKLAEPVLDVPIVPILMGCETSVLTPGREVVLVGFGQADITPQYGRQSEVWTTLNGINNNEASVGGGGESSCFGDSGGPAYVRLPAEAGGDDTWRVFGITSYGLSEECGGPAFYSMMHTGMDWFEGELASEGIDLTPCHDTDGTWNPTPYCQGFPTDPGTPHGSWANGCSSGAPKGGISSICGDPFETEEVPPTVEIVDPPDGTTYETNGSDTAAATIRAEAADEGSGVKEVRLQLEGEDIPNGVDGVEPWEWDLALPPGSYVFNVVAVDWSGNETASASIGIGVDQEAPEAPEEPGSDDGSDEVGGEDEFGADGGLSDAGCACSSAEPSRGAGAGFGLLMLALGFARSRRTRKI
;
A
#
# COMPACT_ATOMS: atom_id res chain seq x y z
N MET A 1 4.20 -16.32 -21.15
CA MET A 1 4.83 -16.88 -19.95
C MET A 1 4.50 -15.94 -18.80
N CYS A 2 4.79 -16.29 -17.55
CA CYS A 2 4.51 -15.47 -16.35
C CYS A 2 5.45 -14.26 -16.16
N ALA A 3 5.94 -13.66 -17.25
CA ALA A 3 6.78 -12.48 -17.20
C ALA A 3 5.92 -11.22 -17.08
N TRP A 4 6.40 -10.21 -16.37
CA TRP A 4 5.73 -8.93 -16.11
C TRP A 4 4.25 -9.12 -15.69
N PRO A 5 3.99 -9.88 -14.61
CA PRO A 5 2.63 -10.29 -14.26
C PRO A 5 1.72 -9.12 -13.84
N THR A 6 2.30 -7.96 -13.55
CA THR A 6 1.57 -6.70 -13.29
C THR A 6 1.06 -6.02 -14.56
N THR A 7 1.54 -6.37 -15.74
CA THR A 7 1.02 -5.81 -16.99
C THR A 7 -0.31 -6.48 -17.35
N VAL A 8 -1.39 -5.70 -17.44
CA VAL A 8 -2.73 -6.21 -17.66
C VAL A 8 -3.33 -5.71 -18.97
N SER A 9 -4.27 -6.46 -19.53
CA SER A 9 -5.03 -6.08 -20.71
C SER A 9 -6.36 -5.45 -20.32
N LEU A 10 -6.68 -4.30 -20.91
CA LEU A 10 -7.99 -3.64 -20.90
C LEU A 10 -8.75 -3.91 -22.22
N GLY A 11 -8.33 -4.92 -23.00
CA GLY A 11 -8.90 -5.26 -24.29
C GLY A 11 -8.18 -4.54 -25.44
N SER A 12 -8.53 -3.27 -25.68
CA SER A 12 -7.90 -2.43 -26.72
C SER A 12 -6.77 -1.54 -26.20
N CYS A 13 -6.59 -1.51 -24.88
CA CYS A 13 -5.52 -0.81 -24.18
C CYS A 13 -4.80 -1.79 -23.24
N THR A 14 -3.67 -1.35 -22.72
CA THR A 14 -2.88 -2.02 -21.69
C THR A 14 -2.98 -1.19 -20.40
N GLY A 15 -2.80 -1.83 -19.25
CA GLY A 15 -2.68 -1.16 -17.94
C GLY A 15 -1.63 -1.84 -17.06
N THR A 16 -1.47 -1.33 -15.86
CA THR A 16 -0.54 -1.85 -14.86
C THR A 16 -1.24 -2.03 -13.52
N LEU A 17 -1.22 -3.25 -12.98
CA LEU A 17 -1.57 -3.55 -11.60
C LEU A 17 -0.47 -3.01 -10.68
N VAL A 18 -0.77 -1.94 -9.95
CA VAL A 18 0.18 -1.20 -9.08
C VAL A 18 -0.11 -1.38 -7.59
N HIS A 19 -1.27 -1.93 -7.27
CA HIS A 19 -1.75 -2.31 -5.94
C HIS A 19 -2.66 -3.53 -6.14
N PRO A 20 -2.86 -4.42 -5.16
CA PRO A 20 -3.77 -5.57 -5.30
C PRO A 20 -5.15 -5.23 -5.86
N GLU A 21 -5.61 -4.00 -5.65
CA GLU A 21 -6.93 -3.54 -6.09
C GLU A 21 -6.90 -2.40 -7.11
N VAL A 22 -5.74 -1.93 -7.57
CA VAL A 22 -5.67 -0.76 -8.46
C VAL A 22 -4.86 -1.04 -9.70
N VAL A 23 -5.48 -0.77 -10.84
CA VAL A 23 -4.83 -0.77 -12.16
C VAL A 23 -4.76 0.66 -12.67
N ILE A 24 -3.55 1.15 -12.96
CA ILE A 24 -3.32 2.44 -13.62
C ILE A 24 -3.17 2.24 -15.13
N TYR A 25 -3.74 3.17 -15.91
CA TYR A 25 -3.68 3.20 -17.37
C TYR A 25 -3.86 4.64 -17.91
N ALA A 26 -4.01 4.79 -19.23
CA ALA A 26 -4.14 6.10 -19.89
C ALA A 26 -5.60 6.59 -19.94
N ALA A 27 -5.82 7.88 -19.66
CA ALA A 27 -7.17 8.47 -19.69
C ALA A 27 -7.84 8.44 -21.06
N HIS A 28 -7.07 8.56 -22.14
CA HIS A 28 -7.61 8.53 -23.50
C HIS A 28 -8.26 7.20 -23.89
N CYS A 29 -7.96 6.12 -23.15
CA CYS A 29 -8.62 4.82 -23.29
C CYS A 29 -10.09 4.85 -22.84
N GLY A 30 -10.47 5.85 -22.02
CA GLY A 30 -11.80 6.01 -21.46
C GLY A 30 -12.03 5.19 -20.19
N ALA A 31 -13.19 5.37 -19.54
CA ALA A 31 -13.49 4.76 -18.23
C ALA A 31 -14.44 3.56 -18.29
N ASN A 32 -14.83 3.11 -19.49
CA ASN A 32 -15.86 2.07 -19.66
C ASN A 32 -15.25 0.67 -19.66
N TYR A 33 -14.51 0.33 -18.59
CA TYR A 33 -14.00 -1.00 -18.36
C TYR A 33 -14.81 -1.67 -17.25
N ASN A 34 -15.20 -2.93 -17.48
CA ASN A 34 -15.89 -3.76 -16.48
C ASN A 34 -14.98 -4.88 -15.94
N ASN A 35 -13.80 -5.05 -16.54
CA ASN A 35 -12.82 -6.04 -16.16
C ASN A 35 -11.44 -5.66 -16.71
N VAL A 36 -10.43 -6.20 -16.03
CA VAL A 36 -9.06 -6.30 -16.52
C VAL A 36 -8.69 -7.76 -16.71
N ILE A 37 -7.72 -8.03 -17.58
CA ILE A 37 -7.30 -9.38 -17.93
C ILE A 37 -5.83 -9.54 -17.58
N LEU A 38 -5.56 -10.49 -16.67
CA LEU A 38 -4.24 -10.96 -16.33
C LEU A 38 -3.98 -12.24 -17.13
N GLY A 39 -2.84 -12.32 -17.81
CA GLY A 39 -2.56 -13.44 -18.69
C GLY A 39 -1.50 -13.12 -19.72
N GLU A 40 -1.11 -14.16 -20.47
CA GLU A 40 -0.18 -14.00 -21.57
C GLU A 40 -0.86 -13.48 -22.86
N ALA A 41 -2.19 -13.40 -22.86
CA ALA A 41 -2.96 -12.85 -23.94
C ALA A 41 -4.20 -12.11 -23.41
N SER A 42 -4.71 -11.19 -24.21
CA SER A 42 -5.92 -10.44 -23.90
C SER A 42 -7.20 -11.26 -24.05
N GLN A 43 -7.15 -12.44 -24.68
CA GLN A 43 -8.31 -13.31 -24.91
C GLN A 43 -7.93 -14.80 -24.98
N GLY A 44 -8.95 -15.66 -24.91
CA GLY A 44 -8.82 -17.11 -25.08
C GLY A 44 -8.16 -17.80 -23.88
N ALA A 45 -7.63 -19.01 -24.09
CA ALA A 45 -7.05 -19.82 -23.01
C ALA A 45 -5.77 -19.24 -22.38
N LEU A 46 -5.19 -18.19 -22.98
CA LEU A 46 -4.01 -17.49 -22.49
C LEU A 46 -4.36 -16.20 -21.74
N ALA A 47 -5.63 -15.78 -21.77
CA ALA A 47 -6.21 -14.86 -20.80
C ALA A 47 -6.53 -15.66 -19.53
N ALA A 48 -5.63 -15.61 -18.56
CA ALA A 48 -5.63 -16.56 -17.45
C ALA A 48 -6.64 -16.20 -16.36
N ARG A 49 -6.82 -14.90 -16.08
CA ARG A 49 -7.76 -14.39 -15.09
C ARG A 49 -8.45 -13.14 -15.61
N VAL A 50 -9.77 -13.10 -15.45
CA VAL A 50 -10.60 -11.92 -15.72
C VAL A 50 -11.01 -11.38 -14.35
N VAL A 51 -10.55 -10.18 -14.01
CA VAL A 51 -10.82 -9.56 -12.71
C VAL A 51 -11.78 -8.39 -12.93
N PRO A 52 -12.98 -8.40 -12.32
CA PRO A 52 -13.94 -7.31 -12.48
C PRO A 52 -13.40 -5.99 -11.92
N THR A 53 -13.79 -4.88 -12.53
CA THR A 53 -13.54 -3.53 -12.00
C THR A 53 -14.79 -3.04 -11.30
N GLU A 54 -14.63 -2.40 -10.14
CA GLU A 54 -15.72 -1.75 -9.43
C GLU A 54 -16.08 -0.42 -10.11
N TYR A 55 -15.07 0.42 -10.32
CA TYR A 55 -15.20 1.68 -11.04
C TYR A 55 -13.86 2.10 -11.67
N CYS A 56 -13.93 3.00 -12.64
CA CYS A 56 -12.76 3.62 -13.24
C CYS A 56 -12.91 5.14 -13.27
N LYS A 57 -11.82 5.86 -13.00
CA LYS A 57 -11.77 7.33 -13.01
C LYS A 57 -10.70 7.81 -13.99
N LEU A 58 -11.00 8.92 -14.67
CA LEU A 58 -10.09 9.61 -15.58
C LEU A 58 -9.61 10.89 -14.90
N ASN A 59 -8.32 11.20 -15.02
CA ASN A 59 -7.78 12.43 -14.46
C ASN A 59 -8.53 13.64 -15.06
N PRO A 60 -9.24 14.44 -14.25
CA PRO A 60 -9.97 15.61 -14.76
C PRO A 60 -9.08 16.61 -15.49
N ALA A 61 -7.78 16.65 -15.16
CA ALA A 61 -6.79 17.50 -15.81
C ALA A 61 -6.39 17.02 -17.22
N TYR A 62 -6.77 15.80 -17.65
CA TYR A 62 -6.50 15.32 -18.99
C TYR A 62 -7.16 16.20 -20.05
N GLY A 63 -8.43 16.56 -19.86
CA GLY A 63 -9.17 17.48 -20.74
C GLY A 63 -9.19 17.12 -22.23
N GLY A 64 -8.76 15.91 -22.63
CA GLY A 64 -8.63 15.48 -24.02
C GLY A 64 -7.30 15.81 -24.71
N GLY A 65 -6.24 16.15 -23.97
CA GLY A 65 -4.90 16.37 -24.56
C GLY A 65 -3.90 17.17 -23.72
N GLY A 66 -4.06 17.23 -22.40
CA GLY A 66 -3.05 17.82 -21.51
C GLY A 66 -1.79 16.94 -21.47
N LEU A 67 -0.62 17.57 -21.63
CA LEU A 67 0.67 16.88 -21.52
C LEU A 67 0.88 16.41 -20.08
N GLY A 68 1.26 15.14 -19.92
CA GLY A 68 1.56 14.54 -18.62
C GLY A 68 0.34 14.32 -17.72
N THR A 69 -0.87 14.54 -18.22
CA THR A 69 -2.12 14.34 -17.46
C THR A 69 -3.00 13.21 -18.03
N ASP A 70 -2.50 12.48 -19.03
CA ASP A 70 -3.18 11.30 -19.60
C ASP A 70 -3.03 10.11 -18.65
N GLN A 71 -3.80 10.15 -17.57
CA GLN A 71 -3.72 9.26 -16.42
C GLN A 71 -5.13 8.84 -16.01
N ALA A 72 -5.32 7.54 -15.79
CA ALA A 72 -6.56 6.96 -15.30
C ALA A 72 -6.27 5.76 -14.43
N PHE A 73 -7.26 5.35 -13.65
CA PHE A 73 -7.18 4.10 -12.91
C PHE A 73 -8.54 3.41 -12.86
N CYS A 74 -8.51 2.11 -12.59
CA CYS A 74 -9.65 1.33 -12.18
C CYS A 74 -9.39 0.71 -10.81
N LYS A 75 -10.37 0.82 -9.91
CA LYS A 75 -10.44 0.01 -8.70
C LYS A 75 -11.02 -1.35 -9.08
N LEU A 76 -10.39 -2.42 -8.65
CA LEU A 76 -10.84 -3.80 -8.85
C LEU A 76 -11.91 -4.14 -7.83
N ALA A 77 -12.90 -4.95 -8.24
CA ALA A 77 -13.97 -5.39 -7.35
C ALA A 77 -13.50 -6.47 -6.36
N GLU A 78 -12.38 -7.14 -6.66
CA GLU A 78 -11.77 -8.16 -5.82
C GLU A 78 -10.24 -7.98 -5.87
N PRO A 79 -9.53 -8.10 -4.72
CA PRO A 79 -8.08 -7.94 -4.66
C PRO A 79 -7.32 -9.09 -5.34
N VAL A 80 -6.21 -8.75 -6.00
CA VAL A 80 -5.24 -9.68 -6.58
C VAL A 80 -4.01 -9.75 -5.66
N LEU A 81 -4.07 -10.66 -4.69
CA LEU A 81 -3.07 -10.76 -3.61
C LEU A 81 -1.85 -11.63 -3.94
N ASP A 82 -1.93 -12.44 -5.00
CA ASP A 82 -0.94 -13.47 -5.34
C ASP A 82 0.05 -13.03 -6.44
N VAL A 83 -0.11 -11.82 -6.99
CA VAL A 83 0.77 -11.25 -8.02
C VAL A 83 1.84 -10.36 -7.37
N PRO A 84 3.15 -10.59 -7.64
CA PRO A 84 4.21 -9.71 -7.17
C PRO A 84 4.11 -8.34 -7.83
N ILE A 85 3.69 -7.33 -7.07
CA ILE A 85 3.56 -5.95 -7.55
C ILE A 85 4.94 -5.34 -7.78
N VAL A 86 5.14 -4.74 -8.95
CA VAL A 86 6.26 -3.84 -9.23
C VAL A 86 5.81 -2.44 -8.81
N PRO A 87 6.37 -1.85 -7.74
CA PRO A 87 5.85 -0.61 -7.18
C PRO A 87 6.13 0.60 -8.08
N ILE A 88 5.39 1.67 -7.86
CA ILE A 88 5.54 2.92 -8.60
C ILE A 88 6.84 3.61 -8.20
N LEU A 89 7.60 4.08 -9.21
CA LEU A 89 8.80 4.88 -9.01
C LEU A 89 8.42 6.23 -8.37
N MET A 90 8.94 6.52 -7.17
CA MET A 90 8.57 7.71 -6.40
C MET A 90 9.77 8.43 -5.79
N GLY A 91 9.55 9.68 -5.38
CA GLY A 91 10.48 10.45 -4.56
C GLY A 91 11.92 10.46 -5.08
N CYS A 92 12.87 10.09 -4.22
CA CYS A 92 14.29 10.12 -4.56
C CYS A 92 14.66 9.13 -5.68
N GLU A 93 13.89 8.05 -5.84
CA GLU A 93 14.14 7.01 -6.84
C GLU A 93 14.01 7.55 -8.26
N THR A 94 13.21 8.61 -8.46
CA THR A 94 13.02 9.28 -9.77
C THR A 94 14.33 9.77 -10.40
N SER A 95 15.37 9.98 -9.59
CA SER A 95 16.71 10.35 -10.05
C SER A 95 17.36 9.31 -10.98
N VAL A 96 16.87 8.07 -10.99
CA VAL A 96 17.32 7.01 -11.92
C VAL A 96 17.00 7.32 -13.39
N LEU A 97 15.99 8.17 -13.63
CA LEU A 97 15.46 8.49 -14.95
C LEU A 97 16.29 9.55 -15.68
N THR A 98 17.46 9.13 -16.15
CA THR A 98 18.36 9.95 -16.96
C THR A 98 18.34 9.53 -18.42
N PRO A 99 18.56 10.43 -19.40
CA PRO A 99 18.70 10.05 -20.81
C PRO A 99 19.70 8.91 -21.02
N GLY A 100 19.33 7.94 -21.86
CA GLY A 100 20.08 6.71 -22.10
C GLY A 100 19.85 5.61 -21.06
N ARG A 101 19.04 5.84 -20.01
CA ARG A 101 18.63 4.80 -19.05
C ARG A 101 17.89 3.71 -19.80
N GLU A 102 18.38 2.48 -19.67
CA GLU A 102 17.69 1.29 -20.16
C GLU A 102 16.38 1.09 -19.39
N VAL A 103 15.32 0.84 -20.14
CA VAL A 103 13.96 0.63 -19.66
C VAL A 103 13.32 -0.48 -20.49
N VAL A 104 12.25 -1.06 -19.97
CA VAL A 104 11.48 -2.07 -20.68
C VAL A 104 10.02 -1.64 -20.77
N LEU A 105 9.49 -1.75 -21.98
CA LEU A 105 8.10 -1.45 -22.31
C LEU A 105 7.37 -2.78 -22.43
N VAL A 106 6.18 -2.89 -21.87
CA VAL A 106 5.40 -4.12 -21.91
C VAL A 106 3.95 -3.80 -22.26
N GLY A 107 3.34 -4.59 -23.13
CA GLY A 107 1.94 -4.41 -23.47
C GLY A 107 1.35 -5.49 -24.36
N PHE A 108 0.06 -5.32 -24.66
CA PHE A 108 -0.75 -6.23 -25.48
C PHE A 108 -1.04 -5.66 -26.88
N GLY A 109 -0.40 -4.56 -27.24
CA GLY A 109 -0.56 -3.89 -28.52
C GLY A 109 0.10 -4.63 -29.67
N GLN A 110 0.25 -3.90 -30.77
CA GLN A 110 0.83 -4.42 -31.99
C GLN A 110 2.34 -4.66 -31.83
N ALA A 111 2.78 -5.90 -32.07
CA ALA A 111 4.18 -6.28 -31.96
C ALA A 111 4.59 -7.26 -33.08
N ASP A 112 5.90 -7.37 -33.32
CA ASP A 112 6.51 -8.28 -34.32
C ASP A 112 6.54 -9.74 -33.85
N ILE A 113 5.47 -10.19 -33.20
CA ILE A 113 5.27 -11.56 -32.70
C ILE A 113 3.94 -12.13 -33.20
N THR A 114 3.63 -13.39 -32.89
CA THR A 114 2.35 -14.02 -33.28
C THR A 114 1.55 -14.47 -32.05
N PRO A 115 0.25 -14.10 -31.94
CA PRO A 115 -0.45 -13.13 -32.78
C PRO A 115 0.17 -11.72 -32.61
N GLN A 116 0.06 -10.90 -33.65
CA GLN A 116 0.65 -9.55 -33.65
C GLN A 116 -0.06 -8.60 -32.70
N TYR A 117 -1.24 -8.93 -32.20
CA TYR A 117 -2.00 -8.11 -31.28
C TYR A 117 -2.64 -8.99 -30.21
N GLY A 118 -2.80 -8.45 -29.00
CA GLY A 118 -3.42 -9.15 -27.88
C GLY A 118 -2.53 -10.22 -27.27
N ARG A 119 -1.26 -10.34 -27.70
CA ARG A 119 -0.24 -11.16 -27.04
C ARG A 119 0.63 -10.23 -26.22
N GLN A 120 0.86 -10.55 -24.96
CA GLN A 120 1.79 -9.78 -24.16
C GLN A 120 3.19 -9.87 -24.80
N SER A 121 3.82 -8.71 -24.98
CA SER A 121 5.17 -8.58 -25.50
C SER A 121 5.95 -7.58 -24.68
N GLU A 122 7.28 -7.69 -24.72
CA GLU A 122 8.20 -6.74 -24.12
C GLU A 122 9.19 -6.24 -25.16
N VAL A 123 9.67 -5.02 -24.98
CA VAL A 123 10.81 -4.49 -25.73
C VAL A 123 11.72 -3.70 -24.81
N TRP A 124 13.01 -4.01 -24.87
CA TRP A 124 14.05 -3.28 -24.18
C TRP A 124 14.47 -2.09 -25.03
N THR A 125 14.57 -0.93 -24.42
CA THR A 125 14.94 0.31 -25.10
C THR A 125 15.47 1.34 -24.12
N THR A 126 15.57 2.61 -24.53
CA THR A 126 16.13 3.68 -23.70
C THR A 126 15.19 4.86 -23.52
N LEU A 127 15.30 5.48 -22.35
CA LEU A 127 14.72 6.79 -22.07
C LEU A 127 15.48 7.88 -22.85
N ASN A 128 14.80 8.64 -23.69
CA ASN A 128 15.39 9.77 -24.42
C ASN A 128 15.51 11.03 -23.54
N GLY A 129 14.54 11.22 -22.63
CA GLY A 129 14.51 12.32 -21.69
C GLY A 129 13.10 12.61 -21.18
N ILE A 130 12.99 13.50 -20.20
CA ILE A 130 11.73 13.92 -19.60
C ILE A 130 11.53 15.42 -19.84
N ASN A 131 10.37 15.79 -20.37
CA ASN A 131 9.97 17.18 -20.54
C ASN A 131 8.45 17.29 -20.32
N ASN A 132 7.97 18.41 -19.74
CA ASN A 132 6.54 18.65 -19.50
C ASN A 132 5.82 17.50 -18.77
N ASN A 133 6.48 16.88 -17.79
CA ASN A 133 5.97 15.73 -17.03
C ASN A 133 5.67 14.49 -17.89
N GLU A 134 6.36 14.34 -19.02
CA GLU A 134 6.30 13.15 -19.87
C GLU A 134 7.70 12.61 -20.14
N ALA A 135 7.83 11.29 -20.11
CA ALA A 135 9.01 10.60 -20.58
C ALA A 135 8.88 10.32 -22.08
N SER A 136 9.89 10.71 -22.85
CA SER A 136 10.07 10.23 -24.22
C SER A 136 10.92 8.98 -24.18
N VAL A 137 10.41 7.86 -24.68
CA VAL A 137 11.06 6.55 -24.62
C VAL A 137 11.09 5.90 -26.00
N GLY A 138 12.17 5.19 -26.29
CA GLY A 138 12.31 4.35 -27.48
C GLY A 138 12.49 5.11 -28.78
N GLY A 139 12.31 4.36 -29.88
CA GLY A 139 12.58 4.79 -31.25
C GLY A 139 13.47 3.78 -31.99
N GLY A 140 13.75 4.04 -33.27
CA GLY A 140 14.61 3.16 -34.07
C GLY A 140 14.04 1.76 -34.32
N GLY A 141 12.72 1.58 -34.18
CA GLY A 141 12.02 0.29 -34.29
C GLY A 141 11.66 -0.33 -32.95
N GLU A 142 12.29 0.07 -31.85
CA GLU A 142 12.05 -0.44 -30.50
C GLU A 142 11.21 0.57 -29.71
N SER A 143 9.89 0.42 -29.74
CA SER A 143 8.94 1.34 -29.10
C SER A 143 7.58 0.69 -28.89
N SER A 144 6.72 1.31 -28.09
CA SER A 144 5.30 0.95 -27.99
C SER A 144 4.56 1.26 -29.29
N CYS A 145 3.46 0.55 -29.51
CA CYS A 145 2.62 0.67 -30.70
C CYS A 145 1.12 0.73 -30.34
N PHE A 146 0.27 0.70 -31.36
CA PHE A 146 -1.18 0.71 -31.18
C PHE A 146 -1.63 -0.41 -30.25
N GLY A 147 -2.43 -0.08 -29.23
CA GLY A 147 -2.89 -1.02 -28.20
C GLY A 147 -2.03 -1.11 -26.95
N ASP A 148 -0.80 -0.59 -26.98
CA ASP A 148 0.04 -0.47 -25.78
C ASP A 148 -0.32 0.75 -24.93
N SER A 149 -1.21 1.61 -25.41
CA SER A 149 -1.79 2.74 -24.66
C SER A 149 -2.21 2.33 -23.25
N GLY A 150 -1.77 3.09 -22.25
CA GLY A 150 -1.93 2.82 -20.83
C GLY A 150 -0.92 1.85 -20.22
N GLY A 151 -0.14 1.17 -21.06
CA GLY A 151 0.83 0.17 -20.62
C GLY A 151 2.05 0.74 -19.89
N PRO A 152 2.74 -0.10 -19.11
CA PRO A 152 3.87 0.31 -18.29
C PRO A 152 5.15 0.55 -19.07
N ALA A 153 5.92 1.51 -18.59
CA ALA A 153 7.37 1.53 -18.74
C ALA A 153 8.03 1.22 -17.38
N TYR A 154 8.89 0.22 -17.35
CA TYR A 154 9.60 -0.21 -16.15
C TYR A 154 11.09 0.17 -16.20
N VAL A 155 11.67 0.37 -15.02
CA VAL A 155 13.09 0.66 -14.82
C VAL A 155 13.62 -0.13 -13.63
N ARG A 156 14.85 -0.61 -13.72
CA ARG A 156 15.57 -1.19 -12.59
C ARG A 156 16.31 -0.11 -11.81
N LEU A 157 16.37 -0.25 -10.49
CA LEU A 157 17.19 0.59 -9.61
C LEU A 157 18.52 -0.14 -9.33
N PRO A 158 19.57 0.08 -10.14
CA PRO A 158 20.81 -0.71 -10.01
C PRO A 158 21.56 -0.38 -8.73
N ALA A 159 22.02 -1.41 -8.02
CA ALA A 159 22.78 -1.24 -6.78
C ALA A 159 24.03 -0.38 -6.95
N GLU A 160 24.70 -0.46 -8.11
CA GLU A 160 25.88 0.36 -8.41
C GLU A 160 25.58 1.86 -8.56
N ALA A 161 24.31 2.25 -8.73
CA ALA A 161 23.87 3.65 -8.76
C ALA A 161 23.13 4.06 -7.48
N GLY A 162 23.29 3.30 -6.39
CA GLY A 162 22.62 3.56 -5.11
C GLY A 162 21.21 2.97 -5.01
N GLY A 163 20.84 2.05 -5.90
CA GLY A 163 19.60 1.26 -5.81
C GLY A 163 19.75 -0.02 -4.98
N ASP A 164 18.76 -0.90 -5.11
CA ASP A 164 18.64 -2.18 -4.41
C ASP A 164 18.39 -3.37 -5.36
N ASP A 165 18.64 -3.17 -6.66
CA ASP A 165 18.38 -4.10 -7.76
C ASP A 165 16.90 -4.48 -7.98
N THR A 166 15.97 -3.78 -7.32
CA THR A 166 14.54 -3.97 -7.54
C THR A 166 14.03 -3.13 -8.71
N TRP A 167 12.81 -3.45 -9.16
CA TRP A 167 12.16 -2.80 -10.28
C TRP A 167 11.10 -1.80 -9.84
N ARG A 168 10.88 -0.80 -10.68
CA ARG A 168 9.82 0.20 -10.56
C ARG A 168 9.08 0.38 -11.87
N VAL A 169 7.79 0.69 -11.80
CA VAL A 169 7.02 1.23 -12.93
C VAL A 169 7.00 2.76 -12.84
N PHE A 170 7.25 3.45 -13.94
CA PHE A 170 7.29 4.92 -13.91
C PHE A 170 6.35 5.58 -14.92
N GLY A 171 6.09 4.93 -16.04
CA GLY A 171 5.42 5.53 -17.19
C GLY A 171 4.13 4.82 -17.57
N ILE A 172 3.19 5.60 -18.10
CA ILE A 172 1.92 5.17 -18.69
C ILE A 172 1.97 5.53 -20.18
N THR A 173 1.99 4.55 -21.08
CA THR A 173 2.04 4.79 -22.54
C THR A 173 0.88 5.71 -22.95
N SER A 174 1.17 6.90 -23.46
CA SER A 174 0.14 7.89 -23.81
C SER A 174 -0.03 8.01 -25.32
N TYR A 175 1.00 8.50 -26.03
CA TYR A 175 0.92 8.70 -27.48
C TYR A 175 2.28 8.51 -28.16
N GLY A 176 2.26 8.36 -29.49
CA GLY A 176 3.46 8.32 -30.32
C GLY A 176 3.37 9.33 -31.46
N LEU A 177 4.52 9.67 -32.06
CA LEU A 177 4.58 10.61 -33.19
C LEU A 177 4.60 9.90 -34.55
N SER A 178 4.73 8.57 -34.58
CA SER A 178 4.80 7.78 -35.80
C SER A 178 3.44 7.19 -36.15
N GLU A 179 3.04 7.29 -37.43
CA GLU A 179 1.86 6.61 -37.97
C GLU A 179 2.07 5.08 -38.14
N GLU A 180 3.33 4.64 -38.22
CA GLU A 180 3.72 3.23 -38.45
C GLU A 180 4.39 2.59 -37.22
N CYS A 181 4.26 3.20 -36.03
CA CYS A 181 5.02 2.83 -34.84
C CYS A 181 6.55 2.93 -35.03
N GLY A 182 7.34 2.45 -34.08
CA GLY A 182 8.82 2.41 -34.15
C GLY A 182 9.55 3.76 -33.95
N GLY A 183 8.82 4.87 -33.86
CA GLY A 183 9.34 6.17 -33.40
C GLY A 183 9.26 6.31 -31.87
N PRO A 184 9.84 7.39 -31.30
CA PRO A 184 9.70 7.67 -29.87
C PRO A 184 8.23 7.79 -29.46
N ALA A 185 7.90 7.18 -28.33
CA ALA A 185 6.61 7.31 -27.67
C ALA A 185 6.73 8.14 -26.38
N PHE A 186 5.60 8.68 -25.94
CA PHE A 186 5.48 9.59 -24.82
C PHE A 186 4.63 8.94 -23.73
N TYR A 187 5.11 9.06 -22.51
CA TYR A 187 4.54 8.41 -21.34
C TYR A 187 4.19 9.46 -20.30
N SER A 188 2.94 9.46 -19.82
CA SER A 188 2.60 10.18 -18.60
C SER A 188 3.33 9.54 -17.43
N MET A 189 3.89 10.35 -16.53
CA MET A 189 4.60 9.84 -15.37
C MET A 189 3.62 9.47 -14.27
N MET A 190 3.72 8.28 -13.67
CA MET A 190 2.81 7.86 -12.59
C MET A 190 2.98 8.74 -11.35
N HIS A 191 4.23 9.04 -10.95
CA HIS A 191 4.50 9.85 -9.75
C HIS A 191 3.94 11.28 -9.83
N THR A 192 3.79 11.86 -11.01
CA THR A 192 3.23 13.23 -11.13
C THR A 192 1.73 13.26 -10.96
N GLY A 193 1.05 12.11 -10.99
CA GLY A 193 -0.38 11.98 -10.74
C GLY A 193 -0.74 11.51 -9.34
N MET A 194 0.24 11.28 -8.45
CA MET A 194 -0.01 10.55 -7.20
C MET A 194 -0.99 11.24 -6.26
N ASP A 195 -0.87 12.56 -6.10
CA ASP A 195 -1.83 13.38 -5.35
C ASP A 195 -3.29 13.14 -5.80
N TRP A 196 -3.51 12.95 -7.10
CA TRP A 196 -4.83 12.67 -7.64
C TRP A 196 -5.23 11.21 -7.43
N PHE A 197 -4.34 10.25 -7.70
CA PHE A 197 -4.63 8.83 -7.52
C PHE A 197 -5.02 8.52 -6.07
N GLU A 198 -4.15 8.83 -5.12
CA GLU A 198 -4.40 8.55 -3.70
C GLU A 198 -5.47 9.46 -3.13
N GLY A 199 -5.60 10.71 -3.61
CA GLY A 199 -6.71 11.58 -3.22
C GLY A 199 -8.09 11.02 -3.57
N GLU A 200 -8.23 10.30 -4.70
CA GLU A 200 -9.48 9.63 -5.09
C GLU A 200 -9.72 8.31 -4.37
N LEU A 201 -8.67 7.72 -3.79
CA LEU A 201 -8.67 6.42 -3.11
C LEU A 201 -8.60 6.52 -1.58
N ALA A 202 -8.36 7.71 -1.03
CA ALA A 202 -8.14 7.93 0.40
C ALA A 202 -9.30 7.48 1.29
N SER A 203 -10.56 7.59 0.82
CA SER A 203 -11.71 7.10 1.58
C SER A 203 -11.80 5.57 1.66
N GLU A 204 -11.03 4.87 0.83
CA GLU A 204 -10.92 3.41 0.78
C GLU A 204 -9.61 2.92 1.42
N GLY A 205 -8.82 3.81 2.03
CA GLY A 205 -7.59 3.43 2.75
C GLY A 205 -6.44 2.93 1.87
N ILE A 206 -6.50 3.11 0.55
CA ILE A 206 -5.50 2.55 -0.37
C ILE A 206 -4.33 3.51 -0.53
N ASP A 207 -3.15 3.01 -0.18
CA ASP A 207 -1.84 3.61 -0.44
C ASP A 207 -1.19 2.93 -1.66
N LEU A 208 -0.83 3.70 -2.69
CA LEU A 208 -0.16 3.20 -3.89
C LEU A 208 1.37 3.33 -3.79
N THR A 209 1.86 4.03 -2.78
CA THR A 209 3.26 4.43 -2.63
C THR A 209 3.81 3.99 -1.28
N PRO A 210 4.05 2.68 -1.09
CA PRO A 210 4.35 2.11 0.23
C PRO A 210 5.63 2.65 0.89
N CYS A 211 6.47 3.38 0.14
CA CYS A 211 7.73 3.94 0.60
C CYS A 211 7.74 5.47 0.72
N HIS A 212 6.73 6.16 0.19
CA HIS A 212 6.74 7.61 0.04
C HIS A 212 5.35 8.19 0.25
N ASP A 213 5.27 9.44 0.71
CA ASP A 213 4.04 10.22 0.56
C ASP A 213 3.83 10.62 -0.91
N THR A 214 2.63 11.10 -1.24
CA THR A 214 2.25 11.52 -2.61
C THR A 214 3.16 12.59 -3.21
N ASP A 215 3.79 13.42 -2.37
CA ASP A 215 4.73 14.47 -2.77
C ASP A 215 6.17 13.96 -3.00
N GLY A 216 6.41 12.67 -2.77
CA GLY A 216 7.70 12.01 -2.90
C GLY A 216 8.60 12.10 -1.68
N THR A 217 8.10 12.59 -0.54
CA THR A 217 8.79 12.49 0.75
C THR A 217 8.93 11.03 1.15
N TRP A 218 10.12 10.60 1.59
CA TRP A 218 10.34 9.23 2.07
C TRP A 218 9.60 9.02 3.39
N ASN A 219 8.66 8.07 3.39
CA ASN A 219 7.81 7.72 4.52
C ASN A 219 7.47 6.22 4.42
N PRO A 220 8.42 5.33 4.76
CA PRO A 220 8.26 3.90 4.51
C PRO A 220 7.24 3.29 5.46
N THR A 221 6.26 2.62 4.88
CA THR A 221 5.33 1.75 5.60
C THR A 221 5.91 0.33 5.64
N PRO A 222 5.30 -0.60 6.40
CA PRO A 222 5.67 -2.00 6.37
C PRO A 222 5.60 -2.66 4.98
N TYR A 223 4.87 -2.08 4.04
CA TYR A 223 4.79 -2.55 2.67
C TYR A 223 5.98 -2.12 1.81
N CYS A 224 6.89 -1.30 2.33
CA CYS A 224 8.11 -0.83 1.66
C CYS A 224 9.20 -1.92 1.56
N GLN A 225 8.84 -3.10 1.05
CA GLN A 225 9.70 -4.27 0.99
C GLN A 225 9.23 -5.31 -0.04
N GLY A 226 10.06 -6.32 -0.30
CA GLY A 226 9.61 -7.49 -1.07
C GLY A 226 9.41 -7.22 -2.57
N PHE A 227 9.98 -6.13 -3.09
CA PHE A 227 9.80 -5.72 -4.47
C PHE A 227 10.51 -6.67 -5.45
N PRO A 228 9.93 -6.97 -6.63
CA PRO A 228 10.53 -7.88 -7.59
C PRO A 228 11.92 -7.42 -8.06
N THR A 229 12.90 -8.34 -8.05
CA THR A 229 14.25 -8.09 -8.61
C THR A 229 14.40 -8.60 -10.04
N ASP A 230 13.52 -9.52 -10.47
CA ASP A 230 13.52 -10.08 -11.82
C ASP A 230 12.09 -10.37 -12.35
N PRO A 231 11.23 -9.34 -12.48
CA PRO A 231 9.86 -9.51 -12.96
C PRO A 231 9.76 -9.94 -14.44
N GLY A 232 10.82 -9.77 -15.23
CA GLY A 232 10.84 -10.19 -16.64
C GLY A 232 11.08 -11.69 -16.84
N THR A 233 11.63 -12.38 -15.84
CA THR A 233 11.78 -13.83 -15.88
C THR A 233 10.48 -14.52 -15.43
N PRO A 234 9.94 -15.48 -16.19
CA PRO A 234 8.76 -16.22 -15.77
C PRO A 234 8.99 -17.05 -14.51
N HIS A 235 8.22 -16.78 -13.47
CA HIS A 235 8.15 -17.58 -12.24
C HIS A 235 6.73 -18.11 -12.01
N GLY A 236 6.60 -19.25 -11.33
CA GLY A 236 5.31 -19.87 -11.05
C GLY A 236 4.42 -20.11 -12.29
N SER A 237 3.13 -19.81 -12.14
CA SER A 237 2.09 -19.92 -13.17
C SER A 237 0.98 -18.91 -12.89
N TRP A 238 0.14 -18.60 -13.88
CA TRP A 238 -1.01 -17.69 -13.64
C TRP A 238 -2.01 -18.21 -12.60
N ALA A 239 -2.02 -19.53 -12.33
CA ALA A 239 -2.84 -20.12 -11.28
C ALA A 239 -2.36 -19.80 -9.86
N ASN A 240 -1.11 -19.33 -9.69
CA ASN A 240 -0.55 -18.88 -8.41
C ASN A 240 0.02 -17.45 -8.50
N GLY A 241 -0.55 -16.64 -9.38
CA GLY A 241 -0.18 -15.22 -9.56
C GLY A 241 1.26 -15.00 -10.01
N CYS A 242 1.91 -16.02 -10.59
CA CYS A 242 3.31 -15.94 -11.02
C CYS A 242 4.31 -15.63 -9.89
N SER A 243 3.95 -15.90 -8.61
CA SER A 243 4.77 -15.56 -7.46
C SER A 243 5.73 -16.66 -7.00
N SER A 244 5.43 -17.93 -7.32
CA SER A 244 6.20 -19.06 -6.80
C SER A 244 7.64 -19.07 -7.32
N GLY A 245 8.58 -18.84 -6.40
CA GLY A 245 10.01 -18.77 -6.68
C GLY A 245 10.47 -17.46 -7.33
N ALA A 246 9.60 -16.45 -7.44
CA ALA A 246 9.98 -15.13 -7.92
C ALA A 246 10.91 -14.43 -6.89
N PRO A 247 12.09 -13.95 -7.31
CA PRO A 247 13.01 -13.29 -6.40
C PRO A 247 12.50 -11.90 -6.00
N LYS A 248 12.64 -11.58 -4.72
CA LYS A 248 12.17 -10.34 -4.09
C LYS A 248 13.31 -9.68 -3.32
N GLY A 249 13.32 -8.35 -3.32
CA GLY A 249 14.20 -7.54 -2.50
C GLY A 249 13.84 -7.62 -1.02
N GLY A 250 14.73 -7.14 -0.16
CA GLY A 250 14.48 -7.00 1.27
C GLY A 250 13.62 -5.77 1.58
N ILE A 251 13.74 -5.29 2.83
CA ILE A 251 13.22 -3.98 3.24
C ILE A 251 13.99 -2.90 2.48
N SER A 252 13.27 -1.95 1.89
CA SER A 252 13.88 -0.85 1.16
C SER A 252 14.38 0.23 2.12
N SER A 253 15.59 0.71 1.87
CA SER A 253 16.22 1.83 2.57
C SER A 253 16.87 2.79 1.57
N ILE A 254 16.29 2.89 0.37
CA ILE A 254 16.91 3.53 -0.79
C ILE A 254 16.93 5.06 -0.69
N CYS A 255 15.91 5.66 -0.06
CA CYS A 255 15.82 7.11 0.13
C CYS A 255 15.98 7.57 1.58
N GLY A 256 16.24 6.66 2.52
CA GLY A 256 16.34 6.98 3.93
C GLY A 256 16.35 5.73 4.81
N ASP A 257 16.16 5.95 6.11
CA ASP A 257 16.03 4.86 7.07
C ASP A 257 14.79 4.01 6.72
N PRO A 258 14.87 2.68 6.81
CA PRO A 258 13.75 1.80 6.49
C PRO A 258 12.61 1.95 7.50
N PHE A 259 11.47 1.29 7.23
CA PHE A 259 10.42 1.12 8.24
C PHE A 259 11.03 0.54 9.53
N GLU A 260 10.81 1.23 10.66
CA GLU A 260 11.28 0.80 11.98
C GLU A 260 10.17 0.05 12.70
N THR A 261 10.51 -1.12 13.22
CA THR A 261 9.61 -1.88 14.09
C THR A 261 9.51 -1.22 15.47
N GLU A 262 8.35 -1.33 16.08
CA GLU A 262 8.02 -0.72 17.37
C GLU A 262 7.22 -1.69 18.28
N GLU A 263 6.88 -1.27 19.50
CA GLU A 263 6.40 -2.16 20.59
C GLU A 263 4.96 -1.80 21.07
N VAL A 264 4.24 -0.97 20.31
CA VAL A 264 2.84 -0.59 20.51
C VAL A 264 1.98 -1.68 19.88
N PRO A 265 1.22 -2.47 20.66
CA PRO A 265 0.38 -3.51 20.11
C PRO A 265 -0.91 -2.95 19.51
N PRO A 266 -1.52 -3.66 18.53
CA PRO A 266 -2.80 -3.28 17.96
C PRO A 266 -3.93 -3.38 19.00
N THR A 267 -5.06 -2.73 18.75
CA THR A 267 -6.34 -3.01 19.42
C THR A 267 -7.20 -3.91 18.54
N VAL A 268 -8.06 -4.74 19.14
CA VAL A 268 -9.00 -5.58 18.40
C VAL A 268 -10.23 -5.94 19.22
N GLU A 269 -11.39 -5.99 18.58
CA GLU A 269 -12.66 -6.38 19.17
C GLU A 269 -13.53 -7.15 18.15
N ILE A 270 -14.26 -8.17 18.61
CA ILE A 270 -15.34 -8.77 17.82
C ILE A 270 -16.58 -7.89 17.98
N VAL A 271 -17.03 -7.28 16.88
CA VAL A 271 -18.17 -6.35 16.88
C VAL A 271 -19.50 -7.02 16.51
N ASP A 272 -19.44 -8.19 15.86
CA ASP A 272 -20.60 -9.03 15.54
C ASP A 272 -20.15 -10.51 15.42
N PRO A 273 -20.93 -11.49 15.90
CA PRO A 273 -22.13 -11.34 16.71
C PRO A 273 -21.77 -10.95 18.15
N PRO A 274 -22.71 -10.37 18.92
CA PRO A 274 -22.50 -10.14 20.34
C PRO A 274 -22.37 -11.47 21.10
N ASP A 275 -21.69 -11.42 22.24
CA ASP A 275 -21.57 -12.56 23.15
C ASP A 275 -22.94 -13.15 23.54
N GLY A 276 -23.00 -14.48 23.63
CA GLY A 276 -24.20 -15.23 23.96
C GLY A 276 -25.18 -15.45 22.80
N THR A 277 -24.78 -15.15 21.55
CA THR A 277 -25.65 -15.33 20.38
C THR A 277 -25.95 -16.79 20.09
N THR A 278 -27.21 -17.09 19.75
CA THR A 278 -27.66 -18.45 19.38
C THR A 278 -28.19 -18.49 17.95
N TYR A 279 -27.79 -19.51 17.19
CA TYR A 279 -28.28 -19.80 15.84
C TYR A 279 -29.07 -21.11 15.82
N GLU A 280 -29.94 -21.26 14.82
CA GLU A 280 -30.75 -22.46 14.59
C GLU A 280 -30.40 -23.07 13.23
N THR A 281 -30.19 -24.38 13.17
CA THR A 281 -29.91 -25.09 11.90
C THR A 281 -31.12 -25.15 10.98
N ASN A 282 -32.33 -24.95 11.52
CA ASN A 282 -33.60 -25.01 10.80
C ASN A 282 -33.78 -26.33 10.00
N GLY A 283 -33.21 -27.44 10.51
CA GLY A 283 -33.26 -28.75 9.87
C GLY A 283 -32.19 -29.00 8.80
N SER A 284 -31.21 -28.09 8.68
CA SER A 284 -29.94 -28.31 7.98
C SER A 284 -28.92 -29.03 8.87
N ASP A 285 -27.77 -29.41 8.32
CA ASP A 285 -26.65 -29.99 9.09
C ASP A 285 -25.82 -28.92 9.84
N THR A 286 -25.91 -27.66 9.41
CA THR A 286 -25.16 -26.52 9.97
C THR A 286 -26.01 -25.24 9.95
N ALA A 287 -25.68 -24.30 10.84
CA ALA A 287 -26.15 -22.93 10.82
C ALA A 287 -25.06 -22.01 10.24
N ALA A 288 -25.47 -21.01 9.47
CA ALA A 288 -24.56 -19.96 8.98
C ALA A 288 -24.38 -18.90 10.08
N ALA A 289 -23.14 -18.60 10.42
CA ALA A 289 -22.76 -17.56 11.36
C ALA A 289 -21.62 -16.73 10.75
N THR A 290 -21.72 -15.40 10.86
CA THR A 290 -20.69 -14.48 10.38
C THR A 290 -20.08 -13.81 11.59
N ILE A 291 -18.76 -13.86 11.72
CA ILE A 291 -18.01 -13.13 12.75
C ILE A 291 -17.30 -11.96 12.09
N ARG A 292 -17.48 -10.76 12.63
CA ARG A 292 -16.83 -9.53 12.18
C ARG A 292 -16.04 -8.91 13.31
N ALA A 293 -14.80 -8.53 13.03
CA ALA A 293 -13.92 -7.84 13.95
C ALA A 293 -13.57 -6.43 13.46
N GLU A 294 -13.18 -5.57 14.38
CA GLU A 294 -12.53 -4.30 14.12
C GLU A 294 -11.17 -4.29 14.85
N ALA A 295 -10.12 -3.96 14.12
CA ALA A 295 -8.78 -3.80 14.64
C ALA A 295 -8.20 -2.46 14.20
N ALA A 296 -7.36 -1.85 15.05
CA ALA A 296 -6.67 -0.63 14.73
C ALA A 296 -5.30 -0.62 15.38
N ASP A 297 -4.36 0.09 14.78
CA ASP A 297 -3.06 0.32 15.41
C ASP A 297 -2.57 1.70 15.01
N GLU A 298 -2.15 2.51 16.00
CA GLU A 298 -1.60 3.84 15.77
C GLU A 298 -0.09 3.79 15.46
N GLY A 299 0.55 2.65 15.70
CA GLY A 299 1.97 2.41 15.41
C GLY A 299 2.19 1.94 13.98
N SER A 300 2.53 0.66 13.86
CA SER A 300 2.89 -0.01 12.61
C SER A 300 1.72 -0.30 11.67
N GLY A 301 0.48 -0.17 12.17
CA GLY A 301 -0.73 -0.61 11.48
C GLY A 301 -0.96 -2.11 11.65
N VAL A 302 -2.22 -2.54 11.48
CA VAL A 302 -2.60 -3.96 11.58
C VAL A 302 -2.13 -4.71 10.34
N LYS A 303 -1.44 -5.83 10.55
CA LYS A 303 -0.95 -6.72 9.49
C LYS A 303 -1.96 -7.82 9.16
N GLU A 304 -2.51 -8.47 10.17
CA GLU A 304 -3.47 -9.55 10.01
C GLU A 304 -4.32 -9.71 11.28
N VAL A 305 -5.52 -10.27 11.11
CA VAL A 305 -6.36 -10.72 12.21
C VAL A 305 -6.62 -12.21 12.03
N ARG A 306 -6.44 -12.97 13.12
CA ARG A 306 -6.58 -14.42 13.15
C ARG A 306 -7.80 -14.80 13.99
N LEU A 307 -8.76 -15.50 13.40
CA LEU A 307 -9.88 -16.08 14.12
C LEU A 307 -9.43 -17.34 14.87
N GLN A 308 -9.78 -17.41 16.16
CA GLN A 308 -9.49 -18.53 17.04
C GLN A 308 -10.78 -19.18 17.54
N LEU A 309 -10.75 -20.51 17.66
CA LEU A 309 -11.79 -21.33 18.27
C LEU A 309 -11.18 -22.05 19.47
N GLU A 310 -11.77 -21.85 20.66
CA GLU A 310 -11.26 -22.41 21.92
C GLU A 310 -9.78 -22.02 22.19
N GLY A 311 -9.38 -20.81 21.79
CA GLY A 311 -8.02 -20.28 21.95
C GLY A 311 -6.99 -20.78 20.93
N GLU A 312 -7.41 -21.54 19.92
CA GLU A 312 -6.52 -22.06 18.87
C GLU A 312 -6.88 -21.46 17.49
N ASP A 313 -5.88 -21.10 16.69
CA ASP A 313 -6.06 -20.57 15.33
C ASP A 313 -6.83 -21.57 14.45
N ILE A 314 -7.91 -21.10 13.81
CA ILE A 314 -8.68 -21.96 12.90
C ILE A 314 -8.00 -22.02 11.52
N PRO A 315 -8.10 -23.16 10.79
CA PRO A 315 -7.65 -23.24 9.41
C PRO A 315 -8.36 -22.20 8.53
N ASN A 316 -7.58 -21.43 7.76
CA ASN A 316 -8.08 -20.31 6.94
C ASN A 316 -8.74 -19.18 7.75
N GLY A 317 -8.46 -19.06 9.04
CA GLY A 317 -8.94 -17.97 9.89
C GLY A 317 -8.07 -16.72 9.87
N VAL A 318 -6.97 -16.71 9.12
CA VAL A 318 -6.10 -15.53 8.98
C VAL A 318 -6.63 -14.66 7.85
N ASP A 319 -6.91 -13.40 8.16
CA ASP A 319 -7.27 -12.38 7.18
C ASP A 319 -6.32 -11.18 7.28
N GLY A 320 -5.76 -10.78 6.15
CA GLY A 320 -4.79 -9.69 6.04
C GLY A 320 -5.36 -8.42 5.42
N VAL A 321 -6.66 -8.40 5.09
CA VAL A 321 -7.30 -7.28 4.39
C VAL A 321 -8.61 -6.96 5.10
N GLU A 322 -8.87 -5.68 5.37
CA GLU A 322 -10.16 -5.26 5.89
C GLU A 322 -11.26 -5.32 4.80
N PRO A 323 -12.54 -5.59 5.15
CA PRO A 323 -13.06 -5.84 6.49
C PRO A 323 -12.73 -7.26 7.00
N TRP A 324 -12.34 -7.39 8.26
CA TRP A 324 -12.07 -8.69 8.89
C TRP A 324 -13.36 -9.43 9.23
N GLU A 325 -13.76 -10.34 8.33
CA GLU A 325 -15.03 -11.04 8.38
C GLU A 325 -14.87 -12.53 8.03
N TRP A 326 -15.49 -13.41 8.82
CA TRP A 326 -15.44 -14.86 8.61
C TRP A 326 -16.85 -15.45 8.56
N ASP A 327 -17.21 -16.01 7.41
CA ASP A 327 -18.43 -16.79 7.23
C ASP A 327 -18.19 -18.26 7.61
N LEU A 328 -18.90 -18.72 8.63
CA LEU A 328 -18.77 -20.04 9.23
C LEU A 328 -20.04 -20.88 9.00
N ALA A 329 -19.84 -22.18 8.78
CA ALA A 329 -20.90 -23.19 8.78
C ALA A 329 -20.75 -24.06 10.03
N LEU A 330 -21.49 -23.72 11.08
CA LEU A 330 -21.35 -24.33 12.41
C LEU A 330 -22.38 -25.45 12.61
N PRO A 331 -21.96 -26.70 12.92
CA PRO A 331 -22.88 -27.76 13.37
C PRO A 331 -23.57 -27.40 14.71
N PRO A 332 -24.60 -28.17 15.13
CA PRO A 332 -25.12 -28.08 16.50
C PRO A 332 -24.01 -28.24 17.54
N GLY A 333 -23.90 -27.27 18.45
CA GLY A 333 -22.76 -27.17 19.37
C GLY A 333 -22.68 -25.84 20.12
N SER A 334 -21.68 -25.74 20.99
CA SER A 334 -21.30 -24.53 21.73
C SER A 334 -19.86 -24.22 21.37
N TYR A 335 -19.58 -22.97 21.07
CA TYR A 335 -18.29 -22.51 20.53
C TYR A 335 -17.86 -21.25 21.25
N VAL A 336 -16.58 -21.16 21.63
CA VAL A 336 -15.97 -19.93 22.13
C VAL A 336 -15.00 -19.40 21.08
N PHE A 337 -15.27 -18.20 20.57
CA PHE A 337 -14.42 -17.52 19.59
C PHE A 337 -13.71 -16.32 20.21
N ASN A 338 -12.51 -16.06 19.76
CA ASN A 338 -11.81 -14.78 19.93
C ASN A 338 -11.01 -14.50 18.66
N VAL A 339 -10.52 -13.28 18.51
CA VAL A 339 -9.59 -12.94 17.43
C VAL A 339 -8.26 -12.45 18.01
N VAL A 340 -7.19 -12.61 17.25
CA VAL A 340 -5.88 -12.04 17.56
C VAL A 340 -5.47 -11.13 16.42
N ALA A 341 -5.33 -9.83 16.70
CA ALA A 341 -4.71 -8.90 15.77
C ALA A 341 -3.21 -8.91 15.95
N VAL A 342 -2.49 -8.90 14.83
CA VAL A 342 -1.03 -8.80 14.76
C VAL A 342 -0.70 -7.55 13.95
N ASP A 343 0.19 -6.70 14.45
CA ASP A 343 0.67 -5.54 13.71
C ASP A 343 1.88 -5.90 12.81
N TRP A 344 2.37 -4.92 12.06
CA TRP A 344 3.54 -5.11 11.21
C TRP A 344 4.89 -5.17 11.93
N SER A 345 4.93 -4.82 13.21
CA SER A 345 6.08 -5.02 14.09
C SER A 345 6.09 -6.40 14.76
N GLY A 346 5.00 -7.16 14.64
CA GLY A 346 4.81 -8.47 15.24
C GLY A 346 4.27 -8.43 16.66
N ASN A 347 3.78 -7.29 17.14
CA ASN A 347 3.05 -7.24 18.40
C ASN A 347 1.64 -7.81 18.20
N GLU A 348 1.10 -8.44 19.24
CA GLU A 348 -0.19 -9.13 19.18
C GLU A 348 -1.11 -8.67 20.32
N THR A 349 -2.40 -8.55 20.01
CA THR A 349 -3.47 -8.38 21.00
C THR A 349 -4.60 -9.35 20.70
N ALA A 350 -5.08 -10.05 21.74
CA ALA A 350 -6.28 -10.86 21.65
C ALA A 350 -7.51 -10.02 22.04
N SER A 351 -8.63 -10.25 21.35
CA SER A 351 -9.92 -9.71 21.76
C SER A 351 -10.48 -10.48 22.96
N ALA A 352 -11.48 -9.89 23.62
CA ALA A 352 -12.38 -10.65 24.46
C ALA A 352 -13.00 -11.81 23.68
N SER A 353 -13.26 -12.92 24.38
CA SER A 353 -13.95 -14.06 23.81
C SER A 353 -15.47 -13.83 23.75
N ILE A 354 -16.12 -14.46 22.78
CA ILE A 354 -17.58 -14.54 22.66
C ILE A 354 -18.03 -16.01 22.60
N GLY A 355 -19.15 -16.32 23.23
CA GLY A 355 -19.84 -17.59 23.15
C GLY A 355 -20.91 -17.59 22.06
N ILE A 356 -20.90 -18.61 21.22
CA ILE A 356 -21.93 -18.88 20.21
C ILE A 356 -22.54 -20.27 20.43
N GLY A 357 -23.87 -20.34 20.44
CA GLY A 357 -24.63 -21.59 20.51
C GLY A 357 -25.33 -21.91 19.18
N VAL A 358 -25.40 -23.19 18.79
CA VAL A 358 -26.16 -23.67 17.62
C VAL A 358 -27.09 -24.81 18.04
N ASP A 359 -28.40 -24.61 17.91
CA ASP A 359 -29.47 -25.49 18.42
C ASP A 359 -29.35 -25.79 19.94
N GLN A 360 -28.55 -25.01 20.67
CA GLN A 360 -28.35 -25.09 22.11
C GLN A 360 -27.88 -23.73 22.66
N GLU A 361 -27.85 -23.60 23.98
CA GLU A 361 -27.43 -22.38 24.67
C GLU A 361 -25.95 -22.07 24.39
N ALA A 362 -25.65 -20.78 24.21
CA ALA A 362 -24.28 -20.31 24.05
C ALA A 362 -23.49 -20.52 25.35
N PRO A 363 -22.21 -20.92 25.27
CA PRO A 363 -21.37 -21.03 26.46
C PRO A 363 -21.06 -19.64 27.03
N GLU A 364 -20.80 -19.55 28.33
CA GLU A 364 -20.22 -18.32 28.91
C GLU A 364 -18.80 -18.14 28.40
N ALA A 365 -18.47 -16.95 27.90
CA ALA A 365 -17.11 -16.61 27.50
C ALA A 365 -16.17 -16.62 28.73
N PRO A 366 -14.92 -17.08 28.59
CA PRO A 366 -13.91 -16.95 29.65
C PRO A 366 -13.78 -15.49 30.09
N GLU A 367 -13.77 -15.25 31.41
CA GLU A 367 -13.42 -13.93 31.92
C GLU A 367 -11.98 -13.59 31.52
N GLU A 368 -11.78 -12.39 30.96
CA GLU A 368 -10.46 -11.79 30.72
C GLU A 368 -9.58 -11.98 31.97
N PRO A 369 -8.28 -12.30 31.83
CA PRO A 369 -7.37 -12.32 32.96
C PRO A 369 -7.22 -10.89 33.49
N GLY A 370 -8.13 -10.50 34.39
CA GLY A 370 -8.12 -9.21 35.05
C GLY A 370 -6.82 -9.04 35.83
N SER A 371 -6.17 -7.90 35.60
CA SER A 371 -5.17 -7.33 36.49
C SER A 371 -5.66 -7.42 37.94
N ASP A 372 -4.99 -8.25 38.74
CA ASP A 372 -5.23 -8.44 40.16
C ASP A 372 -4.93 -7.13 40.91
N ASP A 373 -5.90 -6.21 40.93
CA ASP A 373 -5.86 -5.03 41.79
C ASP A 373 -6.33 -5.47 43.18
N GLY A 374 -5.43 -6.21 43.83
CA GLY A 374 -5.57 -6.73 45.19
C GLY A 374 -5.72 -5.59 46.19
N SER A 375 -6.94 -5.08 46.33
CA SER A 375 -7.37 -4.30 47.47
C SER A 375 -7.78 -5.27 48.58
N ASP A 376 -6.77 -5.76 49.31
CA ASP A 376 -6.98 -6.45 50.58
C ASP A 376 -7.63 -5.47 51.58
N GLU A 377 -8.96 -5.53 51.69
CA GLU A 377 -9.67 -5.06 52.87
C GLU A 377 -9.36 -5.98 54.06
N VAL A 378 -8.35 -5.62 54.84
CA VAL A 378 -8.18 -6.16 56.21
C VAL A 378 -8.76 -5.16 57.21
N GLY A 379 -10.00 -5.40 57.60
CA GLY A 379 -10.58 -4.88 58.84
C GLY A 379 -10.30 -5.83 60.01
N GLY A 380 -9.92 -5.29 61.17
CA GLY A 380 -10.00 -6.02 62.45
C GLY A 380 -8.87 -5.76 63.44
N GLU A 381 -9.03 -4.67 64.17
CA GLU A 381 -8.57 -4.30 65.52
C GLU A 381 -7.85 -5.35 66.39
N ASP A 382 -6.78 -4.92 67.09
CA ASP A 382 -6.58 -5.21 68.52
C ASP A 382 -5.61 -4.19 69.18
N GLU A 383 -6.06 -3.62 70.30
CA GLU A 383 -5.34 -2.70 71.18
C GLU A 383 -4.16 -3.36 71.89
N PHE A 384 -3.02 -2.65 72.02
CA PHE A 384 -2.18 -2.66 73.24
C PHE A 384 -1.33 -1.39 73.30
N GLY A 385 -1.44 -0.66 74.42
CA GLY A 385 -0.86 0.67 74.61
C GLY A 385 0.50 0.73 75.31
N ALA A 386 0.86 1.98 75.65
CA ALA A 386 1.98 2.48 76.47
C ALA A 386 3.36 2.50 75.77
N ASP A 387 4.23 3.50 75.90
CA ASP A 387 4.27 4.81 76.57
C ASP A 387 5.59 5.49 76.14
N GLY A 388 5.66 6.83 76.23
CA GLY A 388 6.89 7.63 76.15
C GLY A 388 7.43 7.89 74.73
N GLY A 389 7.67 9.11 74.26
CA GLY A 389 7.99 10.33 74.97
C GLY A 389 9.25 10.94 74.33
N LEU A 390 9.10 12.20 73.89
CA LEU A 390 10.13 13.25 73.81
C LEU A 390 11.03 13.42 72.56
N SER A 391 11.06 14.71 72.20
CA SER A 391 12.05 15.51 71.45
C SER A 391 11.92 15.47 69.92
N ASP A 392 11.36 16.47 69.24
CA ASP A 392 11.54 17.94 69.26
C ASP A 392 12.82 18.40 68.55
N ALA A 393 12.64 19.48 67.76
CA ALA A 393 13.59 20.19 66.91
C ALA A 393 14.12 19.43 65.65
N GLY A 394 14.11 19.98 64.45
CA GLY A 394 13.80 21.35 64.04
C GLY A 394 14.24 21.58 62.59
N CYS A 395 13.38 22.27 61.85
CA CYS A 395 13.67 23.39 60.94
C CYS A 395 14.93 23.38 60.03
N ALA A 396 14.64 23.52 58.73
CA ALA A 396 14.90 24.72 57.91
C ALA A 396 15.90 24.62 56.74
N CYS A 397 15.33 24.90 55.56
CA CYS A 397 15.79 25.70 54.42
C CYS A 397 17.24 26.23 54.39
N SER A 398 17.89 26.14 53.22
CA SER A 398 18.12 27.33 52.38
C SER A 398 18.82 27.02 51.04
N SER A 399 18.32 27.71 50.02
CA SER A 399 18.92 28.15 48.75
C SER A 399 20.42 28.47 48.74
N ALA A 400 21.06 28.35 47.57
CA ALA A 400 21.65 29.49 46.84
C ALA A 400 22.40 29.06 45.55
N GLU A 401 22.03 29.68 44.42
CA GLU A 401 22.97 30.04 43.35
C GLU A 401 23.89 31.20 43.80
N PRO A 402 25.01 31.41 43.10
CA PRO A 402 25.34 32.77 42.63
C PRO A 402 25.89 32.78 41.19
N SER A 403 25.28 33.57 40.28
CA SER A 403 25.67 34.95 39.86
C SER A 403 26.74 35.00 38.74
N ARG A 404 26.42 35.44 37.51
CA ARG A 404 26.28 36.82 36.97
C ARG A 404 27.57 37.48 36.44
N GLY A 405 27.46 38.06 35.24
CA GLY A 405 28.23 39.23 34.75
C GLY A 405 28.68 39.07 33.29
N ALA A 406 28.00 39.55 32.23
CA ALA A 406 27.50 40.89 31.85
C ALA A 406 28.48 41.75 31.02
N GLY A 407 27.97 42.30 29.90
CA GLY A 407 28.48 43.51 29.21
C GLY A 407 29.11 43.25 27.83
N ALA A 408 28.45 43.39 26.68
CA ALA A 408 27.86 44.58 26.03
C ALA A 408 28.85 45.43 25.19
N GLY A 409 28.54 45.59 23.90
CA GLY A 409 28.54 46.91 23.26
C GLY A 409 29.35 47.14 21.97
N PHE A 410 28.60 47.53 20.91
CA PHE A 410 28.93 48.47 19.80
C PHE A 410 30.03 48.09 18.77
N GLY A 411 29.88 48.29 17.46
CA GLY A 411 28.80 48.89 16.65
C GLY A 411 29.34 49.33 15.26
N LEU A 412 28.44 49.36 14.26
CA LEU A 412 28.39 50.19 13.02
C LEU A 412 29.58 50.05 12.00
N LEU A 413 29.46 50.24 10.67
CA LEU A 413 28.60 51.10 9.85
C LEU A 413 28.74 50.71 8.34
N MET A 414 27.61 50.56 7.63
CA MET A 414 27.14 51.08 6.29
C MET A 414 28.12 51.36 5.11
N LEU A 415 27.73 51.63 3.84
CA LEU A 415 26.53 52.13 3.10
C LEU A 415 26.78 51.80 1.59
N ALA A 416 25.81 51.28 0.80
CA ALA A 416 24.92 51.98 -0.17
C ALA A 416 25.58 52.40 -1.52
N LEU A 417 24.96 52.51 -2.71
CA LEU A 417 23.66 52.95 -3.30
C LEU A 417 23.60 52.38 -4.76
N GLY A 418 22.52 52.34 -5.56
CA GLY A 418 21.14 52.85 -5.48
C GLY A 418 20.42 52.83 -6.87
N PHE A 419 19.09 53.10 -6.84
CA PHE A 419 18.17 53.72 -7.84
C PHE A 419 18.02 53.12 -9.28
N ALA A 420 16.89 53.14 -10.01
CA ALA A 420 15.49 53.58 -9.85
C ALA A 420 14.62 53.09 -11.05
N ARG A 421 13.30 52.87 -10.79
CA ARG A 421 12.08 53.05 -11.63
C ARG A 421 12.19 53.31 -13.16
N SER A 422 11.35 52.66 -13.97
CA SER A 422 10.04 53.22 -14.44
C SER A 422 9.18 52.27 -15.32
N ARG A 423 7.88 52.58 -15.39
CA ARG A 423 6.75 51.92 -16.06
C ARG A 423 6.77 52.00 -17.61
N ARG A 424 6.13 51.06 -18.33
CA ARG A 424 4.97 51.33 -19.24
C ARG A 424 4.41 50.07 -19.94
N THR A 425 3.09 50.10 -20.07
CA THR A 425 2.16 49.25 -20.84
C THR A 425 2.23 49.48 -22.36
N ARG A 426 1.92 48.45 -23.18
CA ARG A 426 0.89 48.52 -24.25
C ARG A 426 0.64 47.17 -24.95
N LYS A 427 -0.66 46.92 -25.19
CA LYS A 427 -1.25 45.98 -26.15
C LYS A 427 -0.73 46.19 -27.58
N ILE A 428 -0.63 45.12 -28.36
CA ILE A 428 -1.51 44.82 -29.52
C ILE A 428 -1.91 43.34 -29.39
#